data_AF-A0A929HCE1-F1
#
_entry.id   AF-A0A929HCE1-F1
#
_cell.length_a   1.000
_cell.length_b   1.000
_cell.length_c   1.000
_cell.angle_alpha   90.00
_cell.angle_beta   90.00
_cell.angle_gamma   90.00
#
_symmetry.space_group_name_H-M   'P 1'
#
loop_
_entity.id
_entity.type
_entity.pdbx_description
1 polymer ?
#
loop_
_entity_poly.entity_id
_entity_poly.type
_entity_poly.pdbx_seq_one_letter_code
_entity_poly.pdbx_strand_id
1 'polypeptide(L)'
;MAKNILDTIVKQKRLEVLKRKRDYPLSSLASYESYRRKTNRIEFSKGDEKAGIIAEFKRKSPSRGLIHPDADPVEIATAYDAAGVSAMSILTDQSFFGGSLLDLKQVREACPHLVLLRKDFIIDSYQLHEASAYGADMILLIAAVLESHEIEDLALEAASLGLNTLFEVHHKGELEKYHQEIRFVGVNNRDLKTFKVDTGRSHELIGAFP
;
A
#
# COMPACT_ATOMS: atom_id res chain seq x y z
N MET A 1 25.10 -3.83 13.65
CA MET A 1 24.04 -2.81 13.53
C MET A 1 22.75 -3.43 14.07
N ALA A 2 22.04 -2.75 14.98
CA ALA A 2 20.80 -3.29 15.54
C ALA A 2 19.77 -3.48 14.41
N LYS A 3 19.31 -4.72 14.19
CA LYS A 3 18.23 -5.03 13.24
C LYS A 3 17.01 -4.20 13.64
N ASN A 4 16.54 -3.34 12.76
CA ASN A 4 15.30 -2.62 13.01
C ASN A 4 14.12 -3.55 12.65
N ILE A 5 12.91 -3.21 13.11
CA ILE A 5 11.71 -4.01 12.84
C ILE A 5 11.44 -4.16 11.33
N LEU A 6 11.78 -3.15 10.54
CA LEU A 6 11.61 -3.14 9.09
C LEU A 6 12.46 -4.22 8.41
N ASP A 7 13.72 -4.40 8.81
CA ASP A 7 14.59 -5.47 8.31
C ASP A 7 14.00 -6.86 8.56
N THR A 8 13.32 -7.02 9.70
CA THR A 8 12.69 -8.28 10.09
C THR A 8 11.46 -8.55 9.24
N ILE A 9 10.64 -7.51 9.01
CA ILE A 9 9.47 -7.58 8.14
C ILE A 9 9.88 -7.92 6.71
N VAL A 10 10.87 -7.22 6.14
CA VAL A 10 11.32 -7.44 4.76
C VAL A 10 11.91 -8.84 4.58
N LYS A 11 12.69 -9.33 5.55
CA LYS A 11 13.21 -10.72 5.51
C LYS A 11 12.10 -11.76 5.50
N GLN A 12 11.11 -11.58 6.37
CA GLN A 12 9.94 -12.45 6.40
C GLN A 12 9.16 -12.36 5.07
N LYS A 13 8.98 -11.16 4.53
CA LYS A 13 8.28 -10.94 3.27
C LYS A 13 8.92 -11.67 2.10
N ARG A 14 10.26 -11.68 2.01
CA ARG A 14 10.99 -12.43 0.97
C ARG A 14 10.63 -13.92 0.99
N LEU A 15 10.59 -14.53 2.18
CA LEU A 15 10.21 -15.94 2.34
C LEU A 15 8.74 -16.17 1.95
N GLU A 16 7.84 -15.27 2.35
CA GLU A 16 6.41 -15.34 2.01
C GLU A 16 6.17 -15.21 0.50
N VAL A 17 6.88 -14.31 -0.18
CA VAL A 17 6.77 -14.13 -1.64
C VAL A 17 7.30 -15.35 -2.37
N LEU A 18 8.46 -15.88 -1.99
CA LEU A 18 9.01 -17.10 -2.60
C LEU A 18 8.06 -18.29 -2.47
N LYS A 19 7.46 -18.46 -1.28
CA LYS A 19 6.46 -19.51 -1.04
C LYS A 19 5.23 -19.30 -1.92
N ARG A 20 4.68 -18.09 -1.97
CA ARG A 20 3.48 -17.78 -2.77
C ARG A 20 3.72 -17.94 -4.27
N LYS A 21 4.87 -17.50 -4.79
CA LYS A 21 5.27 -17.75 -6.19
C LYS A 21 5.23 -19.23 -6.58
N ARG A 22 5.70 -20.10 -5.67
CA ARG A 22 5.69 -21.55 -5.88
C ARG A 22 4.29 -22.13 -5.80
N ASP A 23 3.52 -21.73 -4.79
CA ASP A 23 2.21 -22.30 -4.51
C ASP A 23 1.12 -21.76 -5.47
N TYR A 24 1.29 -20.53 -5.99
CA TYR A 24 0.38 -19.81 -6.89
C TYR A 24 1.17 -19.07 -7.99
N PRO A 25 1.48 -19.71 -9.13
CA PRO A 25 2.21 -19.07 -10.22
C PRO A 25 1.41 -17.94 -10.87
N LEU A 26 2.08 -17.06 -11.63
CA LEU A 26 1.44 -15.92 -12.31
C LEU A 26 0.27 -16.32 -13.22
N SER A 27 0.35 -17.49 -13.87
CA SER A 27 -0.75 -18.03 -14.69
C SER A 27 -2.03 -18.26 -13.90
N SER A 28 -1.92 -18.61 -12.61
CA SER A 28 -3.06 -18.75 -11.71
C SER A 28 -3.63 -17.41 -11.25
N LEU A 29 -2.83 -16.35 -11.19
CA LEU A 29 -3.31 -15.00 -10.87
C LEU A 29 -4.06 -14.39 -12.05
N ALA A 30 -3.59 -14.66 -13.28
CA ALA A 30 -4.19 -14.14 -14.50
C ALA A 30 -5.62 -14.61 -14.77
N SER A 31 -6.09 -15.67 -14.09
CA SER A 31 -7.47 -16.17 -14.19
C SER A 31 -8.45 -15.45 -13.25
N TYR A 32 -7.96 -14.61 -12.32
CA TYR A 32 -8.83 -13.86 -11.43
C TYR A 32 -9.55 -12.77 -12.22
N GLU A 33 -10.86 -12.62 -11.99
CA GLU A 33 -11.71 -11.63 -12.68
C GLU A 33 -11.15 -10.20 -12.55
N SER A 34 -10.62 -9.85 -11.37
CA SER A 34 -10.06 -8.52 -11.11
C SER A 34 -8.71 -8.26 -11.77
N TYR A 35 -7.99 -9.30 -12.24
CA TYR A 35 -6.60 -9.17 -12.70
C TYR A 35 -6.42 -8.18 -13.87
N ARG A 36 -7.43 -8.09 -14.76
CA ARG A 36 -7.44 -7.15 -15.91
C ARG A 36 -8.45 -6.03 -15.76
N ARG A 37 -9.00 -5.83 -14.57
CA ARG A 37 -9.97 -4.76 -14.36
C ARG A 37 -9.26 -3.41 -14.59
N LYS A 38 -10.00 -2.45 -15.15
CA LYS A 38 -9.55 -1.05 -15.16
C LYS A 38 -9.61 -0.52 -13.74
N THR A 39 -8.48 -0.09 -13.18
CA THR A 39 -8.41 0.46 -11.81
C THR A 39 -9.28 1.70 -11.63
N ASN A 40 -9.85 1.86 -10.44
CA ASN A 40 -10.47 3.11 -10.03
C ASN A 40 -9.36 4.14 -9.77
N ARG A 41 -9.71 5.42 -9.84
CA ARG A 41 -8.77 6.52 -9.69
C ARG A 41 -9.30 7.50 -8.66
N ILE A 42 -8.40 8.07 -7.87
CA ILE A 42 -8.72 9.23 -7.05
C ILE A 42 -8.93 10.40 -8.00
N GLU A 43 -10.13 10.96 -8.00
CA GLU A 43 -10.44 12.20 -8.69
C GLU A 43 -10.16 13.36 -7.74
N PHE A 44 -9.21 14.23 -8.12
CA PHE A 44 -9.03 15.51 -7.46
C PHE A 44 -9.82 16.54 -8.24
N SER A 45 -10.92 17.05 -7.68
CA SER A 45 -11.60 18.17 -8.31
C SER A 45 -10.77 19.45 -8.07
N LYS A 46 -10.51 20.21 -9.13
CA LYS A 46 -9.87 21.53 -9.00
C LYS A 46 -10.84 22.43 -8.24
N GLY A 47 -10.55 22.70 -6.98
CA GLY A 47 -11.38 23.58 -6.13
C GLY A 47 -12.04 22.90 -4.93
N ASP A 48 -11.79 21.61 -4.69
CA ASP A 48 -12.16 21.02 -3.40
C ASP A 48 -11.38 21.71 -2.27
N GLU A 49 -12.09 22.47 -1.44
CA GLU A 49 -11.55 23.05 -0.21
C GLU A 49 -11.27 21.99 0.87
N LYS A 50 -11.72 20.74 0.65
CA LYS A 50 -11.59 19.64 1.61
C LYS A 50 -10.46 18.70 1.24
N ALA A 51 -9.62 18.40 2.23
CA ALA A 51 -8.57 17.40 2.09
C ALA A 51 -9.17 16.00 1.86
N GLY A 52 -8.60 15.27 0.90
CA GLY A 52 -8.95 13.87 0.68
C GLY A 52 -8.44 12.98 1.81
N ILE A 53 -9.23 11.95 2.16
CA ILE A 53 -8.89 10.99 3.23
C ILE A 53 -8.66 9.61 2.61
N ILE A 54 -7.50 9.01 2.92
CA ILE A 54 -7.27 7.59 2.73
C ILE A 54 -7.48 6.90 4.08
N ALA A 55 -8.63 6.25 4.28
CA ALA A 55 -8.92 5.56 5.53
C ALA A 55 -8.26 4.17 5.56
N GLU A 56 -7.73 3.73 6.70
CA GLU A 56 -6.98 2.47 6.78
C GLU A 56 -7.73 1.41 7.60
N PHE A 57 -7.90 0.22 7.03
CA PHE A 57 -8.33 -0.97 7.75
C PHE A 57 -7.12 -1.75 8.28
N LYS A 58 -7.06 -1.94 9.60
CA LYS A 58 -5.93 -2.57 10.29
C LYS A 58 -6.34 -3.24 11.59
N ARG A 59 -6.12 -4.56 11.70
CA ARG A 59 -6.45 -5.34 12.90
C ARG A 59 -5.39 -5.29 13.98
N LYS A 60 -4.11 -5.28 13.62
CA LYS A 60 -2.99 -5.16 14.56
C LYS A 60 -1.84 -4.33 14.00
N SER A 61 -0.93 -3.92 14.88
CA SER A 61 0.32 -3.30 14.46
C SER A 61 1.46 -3.64 15.43
N PRO A 62 2.72 -3.69 14.97
CA PRO A 62 3.87 -3.96 15.85
C PRO A 62 3.99 -2.99 17.04
N SER A 63 3.52 -1.75 16.88
CA SER A 63 3.65 -0.69 17.90
C SER A 63 2.53 -0.66 18.93
N ARG A 64 1.33 -1.17 18.60
CA ARG A 64 0.14 -1.12 19.48
C ARG A 64 -0.48 -2.48 19.79
N GLY A 65 0.07 -3.58 19.25
CA GLY A 65 -0.53 -4.90 19.38
C GLY A 65 -1.87 -5.00 18.62
N LEU A 66 -2.85 -5.69 19.20
CA LEU A 66 -4.20 -5.79 18.65
C LEU A 66 -4.92 -4.45 18.77
N ILE A 67 -5.54 -4.01 17.67
CA ILE A 67 -6.35 -2.79 17.59
C ILE A 67 -7.83 -3.16 17.59
N HIS A 68 -8.21 -4.01 16.63
CA HIS A 68 -9.56 -4.57 16.51
C HIS A 68 -9.46 -5.94 15.82
N PRO A 69 -9.16 -7.02 16.57
CA PRO A 69 -8.85 -8.33 16.00
C PRO A 69 -10.02 -8.95 15.24
N ASP A 70 -11.25 -8.71 15.71
CA ASP A 70 -12.47 -9.27 15.11
C ASP A 70 -13.13 -8.33 14.11
N ALA A 71 -12.41 -7.30 13.64
CA ALA A 71 -12.97 -6.35 12.68
C ALA A 71 -13.26 -7.04 11.33
N ASP A 72 -14.49 -6.87 10.87
CA ASP A 72 -14.92 -7.27 9.53
C ASP A 72 -14.47 -6.20 8.52
N PRO A 73 -13.70 -6.58 7.47
CA PRO A 73 -13.19 -5.63 6.50
C PRO A 73 -14.30 -5.00 5.66
N VAL A 74 -15.38 -5.74 5.37
CA VAL A 74 -16.53 -5.28 4.58
C VAL A 74 -17.35 -4.28 5.38
N GLU A 75 -17.66 -4.58 6.64
CA GLU A 75 -18.41 -3.66 7.51
C GLU A 75 -17.70 -2.29 7.62
N ILE A 76 -16.39 -2.31 7.89
CA ILE A 76 -15.59 -1.09 8.00
C ILE A 76 -15.48 -0.38 6.65
N ALA A 77 -15.32 -1.11 5.55
CA ALA A 77 -15.26 -0.52 4.22
C ALA A 77 -16.55 0.19 3.85
N THR A 78 -17.71 -0.44 4.06
CA THR A 78 -19.01 0.17 3.80
C THR A 78 -19.21 1.44 4.64
N ALA A 79 -18.77 1.44 5.90
CA ALA A 79 -18.85 2.63 6.74
C ALA A 79 -17.94 3.77 6.24
N TYR A 80 -16.71 3.47 5.81
CA TYR A 80 -15.81 4.48 5.26
C TYR A 80 -16.26 5.01 3.89
N ASP A 81 -16.80 4.13 3.05
CA ASP A 81 -17.38 4.49 1.76
C ASP A 81 -18.56 5.46 1.93
N ALA A 82 -19.47 5.15 2.86
CA ALA A 82 -20.57 6.04 3.23
C ALA A 82 -20.11 7.38 3.83
N ALA A 83 -18.93 7.41 4.46
CA ALA A 83 -18.31 8.64 4.98
C ALA A 83 -17.62 9.47 3.89
N GLY A 84 -17.54 8.99 2.65
CA GLY A 84 -16.98 9.72 1.50
C GLY A 84 -15.46 9.80 1.49
N VAL A 85 -14.77 8.74 1.93
CA VAL A 85 -13.30 8.68 1.85
C VAL A 85 -12.84 8.63 0.38
N SER A 86 -11.70 9.24 0.07
CA SER A 86 -11.15 9.26 -1.29
C SER A 86 -10.56 7.92 -1.71
N ALA A 87 -10.04 7.17 -0.75
CA ALA A 87 -9.57 5.81 -0.93
C ALA A 87 -9.57 5.06 0.41
N MET A 88 -9.42 3.74 0.33
CA MET A 88 -9.23 2.88 1.48
C MET A 88 -7.94 2.08 1.35
N SER A 89 -7.14 2.14 2.41
CA SER A 89 -5.92 1.37 2.57
C SER A 89 -6.22 0.08 3.34
N ILE A 90 -5.87 -1.06 2.77
CA ILE A 90 -6.11 -2.38 3.37
C ILE A 90 -4.76 -3.02 3.64
N LEU A 91 -4.47 -3.29 4.91
CA LEU A 91 -3.28 -4.05 5.28
C LEU A 91 -3.44 -5.49 4.77
N THR A 92 -2.45 -5.98 4.01
CA THR A 92 -2.43 -7.38 3.54
C THR A 92 -1.31 -8.22 4.15
N ASP A 93 -0.47 -7.60 4.99
CA ASP A 93 0.55 -8.31 5.76
C ASP A 93 -0.06 -9.05 6.96
N GLN A 94 0.04 -10.37 6.93
CA GLN A 94 -0.53 -11.23 7.98
C GLN A 94 0.36 -11.29 9.23
N SER A 95 1.66 -11.48 9.03
CA SER A 95 2.63 -11.74 10.10
C SER A 95 2.66 -10.61 11.14
N PHE A 96 2.71 -9.36 10.71
CA PHE A 96 2.89 -8.20 11.56
C PHE A 96 1.62 -7.35 11.71
N PHE A 97 0.72 -7.34 10.72
CA PHE A 97 -0.46 -6.47 10.71
C PHE A 97 -1.81 -7.20 10.76
N GLY A 98 -1.82 -8.54 10.61
CA GLY A 98 -3.02 -9.36 10.75
C GLY A 98 -4.04 -9.14 9.63
N GLY A 99 -3.56 -8.62 8.51
CA GLY A 99 -4.32 -8.48 7.29
C GLY A 99 -4.11 -9.66 6.35
N SER A 100 -4.81 -9.63 5.22
CA SER A 100 -4.72 -10.66 4.21
C SER A 100 -5.13 -10.11 2.84
N LEU A 101 -4.72 -10.80 1.77
CA LEU A 101 -5.23 -10.53 0.42
C LEU A 101 -6.74 -10.82 0.31
N LEU A 102 -7.27 -11.72 1.14
CA LEU A 102 -8.71 -12.00 1.16
C LEU A 102 -9.51 -10.80 1.68
N ASP A 103 -9.00 -10.06 2.67
CA ASP A 103 -9.64 -8.82 3.14
C ASP A 103 -9.79 -7.81 1.99
N LEU A 104 -8.72 -7.64 1.19
CA LEU A 104 -8.72 -6.76 0.01
C LEU A 104 -9.77 -7.21 -1.03
N LYS A 105 -9.84 -8.51 -1.32
CA LYS A 105 -10.81 -9.07 -2.27
C LYS A 105 -12.26 -8.90 -1.78
N GLN A 106 -12.53 -9.19 -0.51
CA GLN A 106 -13.86 -9.04 0.09
C GLN A 106 -14.33 -7.58 0.02
N VAL A 107 -13.44 -6.62 0.31
CA VAL A 107 -13.78 -5.20 0.20
C VAL A 107 -14.01 -4.78 -1.25
N ARG A 108 -13.21 -5.26 -2.21
CA ARG A 108 -13.47 -5.00 -3.63
C ARG A 108 -14.85 -5.50 -4.05
N GLU A 109 -15.21 -6.70 -3.65
CA GLU A 109 -16.50 -7.31 -4.00
C GLU A 109 -17.68 -6.55 -3.40
N ALA A 110 -17.55 -6.08 -2.15
CA ALA A 110 -18.61 -5.33 -1.47
C ALA A 110 -18.69 -3.85 -1.90
N CYS A 111 -17.55 -3.21 -2.17
CA CYS A 111 -17.43 -1.78 -2.48
C CYS A 111 -16.72 -1.57 -3.84
N PRO A 112 -17.37 -1.89 -4.97
CA PRO A 112 -16.70 -1.96 -6.28
C PRO A 112 -16.20 -0.61 -6.83
N HIS A 113 -16.73 0.51 -6.33
CA HIS A 113 -16.35 1.85 -6.76
C HIS A 113 -15.24 2.49 -5.90
N LEU A 114 -15.02 1.97 -4.69
CA LEU A 114 -14.01 2.49 -3.78
C LEU A 114 -12.60 2.27 -4.35
N VAL A 115 -11.72 3.26 -4.18
CA VAL A 115 -10.30 3.14 -4.57
C VAL A 115 -9.56 2.37 -3.48
N LEU A 116 -8.93 1.25 -3.82
CA LEU A 116 -8.28 0.38 -2.84
C LEU A 116 -6.76 0.40 -2.97
N LEU A 117 -6.08 0.76 -1.89
CA LEU A 117 -4.64 0.65 -1.73
C LEU A 117 -4.29 -0.66 -1.02
N ARG A 118 -3.52 -1.52 -1.69
CA ARG A 118 -2.84 -2.64 -1.04
C ARG A 118 -1.70 -2.09 -0.17
N LYS A 119 -1.88 -2.10 1.14
CA LYS A 119 -0.86 -1.70 2.12
C LYS A 119 -0.07 -2.92 2.55
N ASP A 120 1.10 -3.09 1.96
CA ASP A 120 2.01 -4.19 2.21
C ASP A 120 3.45 -3.73 1.94
N PHE A 121 4.42 -4.58 2.26
CA PHE A 121 5.82 -4.38 1.89
C PHE A 121 6.03 -4.98 0.50
N ILE A 122 5.88 -4.18 -0.54
CA ILE A 122 6.09 -4.58 -1.92
C ILE A 122 7.61 -4.56 -2.21
N ILE A 123 8.17 -5.73 -2.52
CA ILE A 123 9.61 -5.93 -2.77
C ILE A 123 9.87 -6.79 -4.01
N ASP A 124 8.82 -7.17 -4.73
CA ASP A 124 8.87 -8.11 -5.84
C ASP A 124 7.67 -7.89 -6.77
N SER A 125 7.90 -7.94 -8.07
CA SER A 125 6.90 -7.76 -9.13
C SER A 125 5.70 -8.70 -9.02
N TYR A 126 5.90 -9.91 -8.52
CA TYR A 126 4.81 -10.84 -8.26
C TYR A 126 3.72 -10.27 -7.35
N GLN A 127 4.10 -9.42 -6.40
CA GLN A 127 3.13 -8.77 -5.52
C GLN A 127 2.28 -7.73 -6.26
N LEU A 128 2.74 -7.17 -7.37
CA LEU A 128 1.92 -6.29 -8.22
C LEU A 128 0.83 -7.09 -8.92
N HIS A 129 1.20 -8.26 -9.46
CA HIS A 129 0.24 -9.20 -10.05
C HIS A 129 -0.80 -9.71 -9.04
N GLU A 130 -0.39 -10.00 -7.81
CA GLU A 130 -1.32 -10.28 -6.72
C GLU A 130 -2.23 -9.08 -6.44
N ALA A 131 -1.69 -7.86 -6.41
CA ALA A 131 -2.49 -6.66 -6.15
C ALA A 131 -3.60 -6.51 -7.21
N SER A 132 -3.26 -6.66 -8.49
CA SER A 132 -4.24 -6.67 -9.58
C SER A 132 -5.26 -7.82 -9.45
N ALA A 133 -4.80 -9.05 -9.22
CA ALA A 133 -5.67 -10.23 -9.09
C ALA A 133 -6.71 -10.08 -7.96
N TYR A 134 -6.32 -9.44 -6.86
CA TYR A 134 -7.17 -9.26 -5.68
C TYR A 134 -7.91 -7.91 -5.67
N GLY A 135 -7.80 -7.11 -6.74
CA GLY A 135 -8.66 -5.94 -6.95
C GLY A 135 -8.16 -4.62 -6.36
N ALA A 136 -6.86 -4.52 -6.06
CA ALA A 136 -6.23 -3.24 -5.73
C ALA A 136 -6.25 -2.27 -6.92
N ASP A 137 -6.33 -0.99 -6.60
CA ASP A 137 -6.12 0.11 -7.55
C ASP A 137 -4.78 0.79 -7.36
N MET A 138 -4.20 0.62 -6.17
CA MET A 138 -2.97 1.25 -5.76
C MET A 138 -2.09 0.29 -4.97
N ILE A 139 -0.78 0.50 -5.06
CA ILE A 139 0.24 -0.19 -4.27
C ILE A 139 1.11 0.82 -3.51
N LEU A 140 1.76 0.34 -2.46
CA LEU A 140 2.71 1.11 -1.67
C LEU A 140 4.15 0.72 -2.07
N LEU A 141 4.97 1.71 -2.45
CA LEU A 141 6.42 1.55 -2.55
C LEU A 141 7.08 2.34 -1.43
N ILE A 142 7.97 1.72 -0.67
CA ILE A 142 8.60 2.35 0.51
C ILE A 142 10.08 2.64 0.19
N ALA A 143 10.45 3.92 0.16
CA ALA A 143 11.80 4.35 -0.19
C ALA A 143 12.89 3.83 0.76
N ALA A 144 12.53 3.61 2.03
CA ALA A 144 13.40 3.04 3.06
C ALA A 144 13.68 1.54 2.86
N VAL A 145 12.88 0.85 2.04
CA VAL A 145 12.97 -0.61 1.79
C VAL A 145 13.63 -0.91 0.46
N LEU A 146 13.39 -0.08 -0.55
CA LEU A 146 13.74 -0.34 -1.94
C LEU A 146 14.91 0.56 -2.39
N GLU A 147 15.77 0.00 -3.23
CA GLU A 147 16.77 0.77 -3.97
C GLU A 147 16.14 1.47 -5.18
N SER A 148 16.83 2.49 -5.74
CA SER A 148 16.27 3.30 -6.83
C SER A 148 15.87 2.47 -8.06
N HIS A 149 16.71 1.49 -8.44
CA HIS A 149 16.40 0.61 -9.57
C HIS A 149 15.19 -0.30 -9.30
N GLU A 150 15.02 -0.78 -8.06
CA GLU A 150 13.84 -1.58 -7.68
C GLU A 150 12.56 -0.73 -7.72
N ILE A 151 12.63 0.55 -7.33
CA ILE A 151 11.50 1.48 -7.41
C ILE A 151 11.13 1.75 -8.87
N GLU A 152 12.12 1.97 -9.75
CA GLU A 152 11.92 2.15 -11.18
C GLU A 152 11.22 0.94 -11.80
N ASP A 153 11.76 -0.26 -11.60
CA ASP A 153 11.21 -1.52 -12.13
C ASP A 153 9.77 -1.74 -11.64
N LEU A 154 9.52 -1.60 -10.33
CA LEU A 154 8.19 -1.79 -9.76
C LEU A 154 7.19 -0.71 -10.19
N ALA A 155 7.63 0.54 -10.36
CA ALA A 155 6.76 1.62 -10.80
C ALA A 155 6.34 1.46 -12.27
N LEU A 156 7.29 1.10 -13.15
CA LEU A 156 7.03 0.80 -14.56
C LEU A 156 6.06 -0.39 -14.70
N GLU A 157 6.29 -1.45 -13.92
CA GLU A 157 5.42 -2.62 -13.98
C GLU A 157 4.03 -2.34 -13.40
N ALA A 158 3.93 -1.61 -12.28
CA ALA A 158 2.66 -1.16 -11.73
C ALA A 158 1.85 -0.35 -12.75
N ALA A 159 2.50 0.59 -13.45
CA ALA A 159 1.89 1.36 -14.52
C ALA A 159 1.39 0.46 -15.68
N SER A 160 2.18 -0.56 -16.07
CA SER A 160 1.78 -1.52 -17.11
C SER A 160 0.55 -2.35 -16.73
N LEU A 161 0.36 -2.61 -15.43
CA LEU A 161 -0.81 -3.29 -14.87
C LEU A 161 -1.98 -2.33 -14.59
N GLY A 162 -1.81 -1.03 -14.82
CA GLY A 162 -2.78 0.02 -14.54
C GLY A 162 -2.91 0.38 -13.06
N LEU A 163 -2.03 -0.13 -12.19
CA LEU A 163 -2.00 0.19 -10.77
C LEU A 163 -1.37 1.58 -10.56
N ASN A 164 -1.96 2.37 -9.66
CA ASN A 164 -1.32 3.62 -9.21
C ASN A 164 -0.32 3.33 -8.08
N THR A 165 0.67 4.19 -7.94
CA THR A 165 1.70 4.04 -6.92
C THR A 165 1.64 5.15 -5.89
N LEU A 166 1.59 4.76 -4.61
CA LEU A 166 1.87 5.62 -3.47
C LEU A 166 3.31 5.36 -2.99
N PHE A 167 4.18 6.35 -3.17
CA PHE A 167 5.57 6.31 -2.77
C PHE A 167 5.76 6.93 -1.39
N GLU A 168 6.10 6.10 -0.41
CA GLU A 168 6.28 6.50 0.99
C GLU A 168 7.73 6.90 1.27
N VAL A 169 7.88 8.11 1.80
CA VAL A 169 9.16 8.71 2.20
C VAL A 169 9.12 9.22 3.64
N HIS A 170 10.30 9.33 4.25
CA HIS A 170 10.52 9.76 5.63
C HIS A 170 11.45 10.97 5.73
N HIS A 171 12.36 11.15 4.76
CA HIS A 171 13.30 12.26 4.73
C HIS A 171 13.71 12.63 3.29
N LYS A 172 14.36 13.78 3.14
CA LYS A 172 14.62 14.39 1.82
C LYS A 172 15.43 13.50 0.87
N GLY A 173 16.47 12.83 1.37
CA GLY A 173 17.29 11.94 0.53
C GLY A 173 16.55 10.73 -0.05
N GLU A 174 15.39 10.34 0.50
CA GLU A 174 14.58 9.27 -0.08
C GLU A 174 13.82 9.72 -1.35
N LEU A 175 13.59 11.03 -1.51
CA LEU A 175 12.96 11.59 -2.72
C LEU A 175 13.86 11.44 -3.95
N GLU A 176 15.17 11.28 -3.78
CA GLU A 176 16.11 11.03 -4.88
C GLU A 176 15.84 9.70 -5.60
N LYS A 177 15.11 8.78 -4.97
CA LYS A 177 14.69 7.50 -5.56
C LYS A 177 13.36 7.59 -6.33
N TYR A 178 12.75 8.77 -6.41
CA TYR A 178 11.49 8.96 -7.12
C TYR A 178 11.59 8.61 -8.60
N HIS A 179 10.52 8.05 -9.15
CA HIS A 179 10.37 7.73 -10.56
C HIS A 179 9.11 8.40 -11.12
N GLN A 180 9.14 8.85 -12.38
CA GLN A 180 8.07 9.65 -13.00
C GLN A 180 6.70 8.95 -13.13
N GLU A 181 6.68 7.61 -13.10
CA GLU A 181 5.43 6.83 -13.09
C GLU A 181 4.72 6.83 -11.72
N ILE A 182 5.38 7.33 -10.68
CA ILE A 182 4.79 7.44 -9.35
C ILE A 182 3.78 8.59 -9.35
N ARG A 183 2.53 8.27 -9.01
CA ARG A 183 1.43 9.25 -9.03
C ARG A 183 1.27 10.00 -7.70
N PHE A 184 1.60 9.37 -6.59
CA PHE A 184 1.40 9.94 -5.25
C PHE A 184 2.67 9.80 -4.42
N VAL A 185 3.07 10.87 -3.73
CA VAL A 185 4.13 10.85 -2.73
C VAL A 185 3.51 11.06 -1.35
N GLY A 186 3.77 10.14 -0.42
CA GLY A 186 3.28 10.17 0.95
C GLY A 186 4.42 10.37 1.94
N VAL A 187 4.31 11.35 2.83
CA VAL A 187 5.25 11.50 3.95
C VAL A 187 4.76 10.66 5.14
N ASN A 188 5.58 9.71 5.56
CA ASN A 188 5.34 8.99 6.80
C ASN A 188 5.98 9.73 7.99
N ASN A 189 5.13 10.46 8.71
CA ASN A 189 5.51 11.22 9.90
C ASN A 189 5.92 10.34 11.10
N ARG A 190 5.77 9.02 11.02
CA ARG A 190 6.20 8.10 12.08
C ARG A 190 7.61 7.61 11.83
N ASP A 191 8.45 7.73 12.85
CA ASP A 191 9.74 7.08 12.87
C ASP A 191 9.60 5.55 13.05
N LEU A 192 10.07 4.76 12.09
CA LEU A 192 9.92 3.30 12.14
C LEU A 192 10.84 2.62 13.17
N LYS A 193 11.80 3.33 13.77
CA LYS A 193 12.71 2.82 14.81
C LYS A 193 12.19 3.16 16.22
N THR A 194 11.67 4.37 16.41
CA THR A 194 11.22 4.88 17.72
C THR A 194 9.71 4.95 17.89
N PHE A 195 8.95 4.80 16.80
CA PHE A 195 7.50 4.98 16.72
C PHE A 195 6.99 6.38 17.11
N LYS A 196 7.88 7.34 17.31
CA LYS A 196 7.51 8.75 17.54
C LYS A 196 6.93 9.32 16.25
N VAL A 197 5.90 10.14 16.40
CA VAL A 197 5.26 10.86 15.30
C VAL A 197 5.71 12.31 15.35
N ASP A 198 6.16 12.81 14.21
CA ASP A 198 6.57 14.20 14.01
C ASP A 198 5.95 14.74 12.71
N THR A 199 4.95 15.60 12.85
CA THR A 199 4.26 16.22 11.72
C THR A 199 5.08 17.33 11.05
N GLY A 200 6.17 17.79 11.67
CA GLY A 200 7.12 18.73 11.07
C GLY A 200 7.75 18.17 9.80
N ARG A 201 7.96 16.84 9.73
CA ARG A 201 8.52 16.15 8.55
C ARG A 201 7.73 16.44 7.27
N SER A 202 6.40 16.37 7.33
CA SER A 202 5.57 16.71 6.17
C SER A 202 5.72 18.17 5.74
N HIS A 203 5.86 19.11 6.67
CA HIS A 203 6.08 20.52 6.34
C HIS A 203 7.45 20.78 5.73
N GLU A 204 8.48 20.08 6.19
CA GLU A 204 9.84 20.21 5.66
C GLU A 204 9.96 19.64 4.25
N LEU A 205 9.26 18.54 3.97
CA LEU A 205 9.39 17.81 2.70
C LEU A 205 8.50 18.33 1.57
N ILE A 206 7.37 18.97 1.88
CA ILE A 206 6.40 19.39 0.85
C ILE A 206 7.03 20.30 -0.21
N GLY A 207 7.96 21.17 0.17
CA GLY A 207 8.67 22.06 -0.76
C GLY A 207 9.72 21.38 -1.63
N ALA A 208 10.01 20.10 -1.38
CA ALA A 208 10.96 19.29 -2.13
C ALA A 208 10.28 18.20 -2.98
N PHE A 209 8.94 18.16 -3.02
CA PHE A 209 8.23 17.21 -3.86
C PHE A 209 8.50 17.49 -5.35
N PRO A 210 8.64 16.44 -6.18
CA PRO A 210 8.95 16.54 -7.60
C PRO A 210 7.78 17.11 -8.42
#